data_AF-A0A933WM77-F1
#
_entry.id   AF-A0A933WM77-F1
#
_cell.length_a   1.000
_cell.length_b   1.000
_cell.length_c   1.000
_cell.angle_alpha   90.00
_cell.angle_beta   90.00
_cell.angle_gamma   90.00
#
_symmetry.space_group_name_H-M   'P 1'
#
loop_
_entity.id
_entity.type
_entity.pdbx_description
1 polymer ?
#
loop_
_entity_poly.entity_id
_entity_poly.type
_entity_poly.pdbx_seq_one_letter_code
_entity_poly.pdbx_strand_id
1 'polypeptide(L)'
;MSNLPNWSHFSRPHHEGLRAFCIGILAGLLLAVIAVAGVLLGAPEWFGGLARQLRLRHDEKSSLSAVVRDAQRLGITYDQVAAKPQDYAGKPVHWCVDHPDPKVSFLEGRPSQPLVWSNDEAVLRTGPNGHCTMMLATVEGAGPEGVRLRLLGLP
;
A
#
# COMPACT_ATOMS: atom_id res chain seq x y z
N MET A 1 -18.70 73.35 -66.80
CA MET A 1 -18.38 73.35 -65.36
C MET A 1 -18.79 72.00 -64.81
N SER A 2 -17.81 71.11 -64.60
CA SER A 2 -18.01 69.69 -64.26
C SER A 2 -17.58 69.47 -62.80
N ASN A 3 -18.52 69.06 -61.95
CA ASN A 3 -18.26 68.68 -60.55
C ASN A 3 -17.76 67.23 -60.50
N LEU A 4 -16.54 67.03 -59.98
CA LEU A 4 -16.01 65.71 -59.67
C LEU A 4 -16.32 65.35 -58.20
N PRO A 5 -16.69 64.10 -57.90
CA PRO A 5 -16.93 63.66 -56.53
C PRO A 5 -15.62 63.43 -55.75
N ASN A 6 -15.61 63.88 -54.50
CA ASN A 6 -14.50 63.79 -53.56
C ASN A 6 -14.45 62.38 -52.91
N TRP A 7 -13.32 61.69 -53.07
CA TRP A 7 -13.09 60.30 -52.63
C TRP A 7 -12.21 60.19 -51.36
N SER A 8 -12.32 61.14 -50.42
CA SER A 8 -11.43 61.19 -49.25
C SER A 8 -11.79 60.26 -48.08
N HIS A 9 -12.74 59.31 -48.23
CA HIS A 9 -13.23 58.47 -47.13
C HIS A 9 -12.91 56.98 -47.28
N PHE A 10 -11.75 56.62 -47.84
CA PHE A 10 -11.32 55.22 -47.89
C PHE A 10 -9.89 55.05 -47.38
N SER A 11 -9.71 55.03 -46.05
CA SER A 11 -8.52 54.51 -45.38
C SER A 11 -8.79 54.25 -43.88
N ARG A 12 -9.07 52.98 -43.55
CA ARG A 12 -8.69 52.16 -42.36
C ARG A 12 -8.36 52.86 -41.01
N PRO A 13 -8.71 52.25 -39.84
CA PRO A 13 -8.02 51.01 -39.46
C PRO A 13 -8.81 49.95 -38.69
N HIS A 14 -8.76 48.74 -39.24
CA HIS A 14 -9.05 47.44 -38.61
C HIS A 14 -8.01 47.02 -37.52
N HIS A 15 -7.16 47.94 -37.03
CA HIS A 15 -5.98 47.60 -36.22
C HIS A 15 -6.21 47.60 -34.70
N GLU A 16 -7.30 48.18 -34.20
CA GLU A 16 -7.54 48.30 -32.75
C GLU A 16 -8.10 47.00 -32.16
N GLY A 17 -8.98 46.30 -32.88
CA GLY A 17 -9.54 45.02 -32.44
C GLY A 17 -8.49 43.89 -32.35
N LEU A 18 -7.51 43.86 -33.26
CA LEU A 18 -6.48 42.83 -33.28
C LEU A 18 -5.50 42.96 -32.09
N ARG A 19 -5.20 44.20 -31.67
CA ARG A 19 -4.31 44.49 -30.54
C ARG A 19 -4.94 44.11 -29.20
N ALA A 20 -6.23 44.44 -29.01
CA ALA A 20 -6.97 44.04 -27.82
C ALA A 20 -7.09 42.51 -27.69
N PHE A 21 -7.28 41.82 -28.81
CA PHE A 21 -7.34 40.35 -28.85
C PHE A 21 -5.99 39.70 -28.50
N CYS A 22 -4.88 40.20 -29.05
CA CYS A 22 -3.53 39.70 -28.71
C CYS A 22 -3.16 39.93 -27.24
N ILE A 23 -3.53 41.08 -26.66
CA ILE A 23 -3.28 41.38 -25.24
C ILE A 23 -4.09 40.44 -24.33
N GLY A 24 -5.35 40.16 -24.68
CA GLY A 24 -6.19 39.20 -23.94
C GLY A 24 -5.62 37.78 -23.93
N ILE A 25 -5.10 37.31 -25.08
CA ILE A 25 -4.48 35.99 -25.20
C ILE A 25 -3.19 35.91 -24.36
N LEU A 26 -2.34 36.95 -24.42
CA LEU A 26 -1.10 37.00 -23.65
C LEU A 26 -1.35 37.05 -22.14
N ALA A 27 -2.34 37.82 -21.69
CA ALA A 27 -2.74 37.88 -20.28
C ALA A 27 -3.29 36.52 -19.77
N GLY A 28 -4.11 35.84 -20.58
CA GLY A 28 -4.62 34.51 -20.26
C GLY A 28 -3.52 33.45 -20.17
N LEU A 29 -2.56 33.48 -21.09
CA LEU A 29 -1.39 32.58 -21.06
C LEU A 29 -0.52 32.81 -19.83
N LEU A 30 -0.29 34.07 -19.45
CA LEU A 30 0.51 34.40 -18.27
C LEU A 30 -0.14 33.87 -16.98
N LEU A 31 -1.47 34.04 -16.85
CA LEU A 31 -2.24 33.52 -15.71
C LEU A 31 -2.21 31.98 -15.65
N ALA A 32 -2.30 31.31 -16.79
CA ALA A 32 -2.18 29.86 -16.86
C ALA A 32 -0.79 29.38 -16.42
N VAL A 33 0.28 30.06 -16.84
CA VAL A 33 1.66 29.74 -16.43
C VAL A 33 1.85 29.95 -14.92
N ILE A 34 1.32 31.03 -14.35
CA ILE A 34 1.41 31.30 -12.91
C ILE A 34 0.63 30.25 -12.11
N ALA A 35 -0.56 29.84 -12.56
CA ALA A 35 -1.34 28.79 -11.92
C ALA A 35 -0.63 27.43 -11.96
N VAL A 36 -0.04 27.06 -13.10
CA VAL A 36 0.74 25.82 -13.24
C VAL A 36 2.01 25.86 -12.39
N ALA A 37 2.71 26.99 -12.36
CA ALA A 37 3.91 27.16 -11.54
C ALA A 37 3.59 27.10 -10.03
N GLY A 38 2.48 27.71 -9.58
CA GLY A 38 2.03 27.65 -8.19
C GLY A 38 1.70 26.22 -7.74
N VAL A 39 1.07 25.43 -8.61
CA VAL A 39 0.78 24.01 -8.34
C VAL A 39 2.05 23.17 -8.33
N LEU A 40 2.99 23.39 -9.26
CA LEU A 40 4.25 22.64 -9.32
C LEU A 40 5.20 22.96 -8.15
N LEU A 41 5.21 24.20 -7.66
CA LEU A 41 6.05 24.61 -6.52
C LEU A 41 5.42 24.28 -5.16
N GLY A 42 4.09 24.15 -5.07
CA GLY A 42 3.37 23.79 -3.83
C GLY A 42 3.12 22.27 -3.65
N ALA A 43 3.21 21.48 -4.71
CA ALA A 43 3.01 20.03 -4.67
C ALA A 43 4.09 19.19 -3.93
N PRO A 44 5.40 19.52 -3.92
CA PRO A 44 6.40 18.55 -3.48
C PRO A 44 6.30 18.17 -2.00
N GLU A 45 5.74 19.04 -1.16
CA GLU A 45 5.69 18.81 0.30
C GLU A 45 4.58 17.84 0.72
N TRP A 46 3.45 17.80 0.00
CA TRP A 46 2.36 16.86 0.27
C TRP A 46 2.61 15.47 -0.34
N PHE A 47 3.22 15.41 -1.53
CA PHE A 47 3.53 14.13 -2.19
C PHE A 47 4.74 13.40 -1.57
N GLY A 48 5.69 14.13 -1.00
CA GLY A 48 6.87 13.53 -0.36
C GLY A 48 6.53 12.60 0.82
N GLY A 49 5.54 12.98 1.65
CA GLY A 49 5.08 12.15 2.77
C GLY A 49 4.35 10.88 2.34
N LEU A 50 3.47 10.99 1.32
CA LEU A 50 2.75 9.86 0.72
C LEU A 50 3.70 8.88 0.02
N ALA A 51 4.65 9.38 -0.77
CA ALA A 51 5.65 8.52 -1.42
C ALA A 51 6.52 7.78 -0.40
N ARG A 52 6.84 8.42 0.74
CA ARG A 52 7.60 7.79 1.83
C ARG A 52 6.79 6.71 2.54
N GLN A 53 5.51 6.98 2.86
CA GLN A 53 4.61 5.97 3.44
C GLN A 53 4.35 4.79 2.48
N LEU A 54 4.21 5.05 1.18
CA LEU A 54 4.03 4.01 0.17
C LEU A 54 5.28 3.14 0.03
N ARG A 55 6.49 3.74 0.06
CA ARG A 55 7.76 2.98 0.08
C ARG A 55 7.87 2.10 1.31
N LEU A 56 7.60 2.64 2.50
CA LEU A 56 7.67 1.86 3.75
C LEU A 56 6.74 0.64 3.72
N ARG A 57 5.49 0.81 3.27
CA ARG A 57 4.54 -0.32 3.11
C ARG A 57 4.98 -1.32 2.05
N HIS A 58 5.64 -0.86 0.99
CA HIS A 58 6.12 -1.75 -0.06
C HIS A 58 7.35 -2.56 0.40
N ASP A 59 8.26 -1.94 1.14
CA ASP A 59 9.43 -2.60 1.71
C ASP A 59 9.02 -3.66 2.74
N GLU A 60 8.03 -3.33 3.59
CA GLU A 60 7.44 -4.24 4.57
C GLU A 60 6.71 -5.43 3.92
N LYS A 61 5.95 -5.20 2.84
CA LYS A 61 5.35 -6.29 2.07
C LYS A 61 6.41 -7.16 1.36
N SER A 62 7.50 -6.56 0.91
CA SER A 62 8.58 -7.30 0.22
C SER A 62 9.32 -8.22 1.19
N SER A 63 9.58 -7.78 2.42
CA SER A 63 10.27 -8.58 3.43
C SER A 63 9.40 -9.75 3.90
N LEU A 64 8.11 -9.51 4.17
CA LEU A 64 7.15 -10.57 4.49
C LEU A 64 7.03 -11.59 3.35
N SER A 65 7.04 -11.15 2.09
CA SER A 65 7.01 -12.08 0.93
C SER A 65 8.23 -13.01 0.86
N ALA A 66 9.40 -12.57 1.33
CA ALA A 66 10.58 -13.43 1.42
C ALA A 66 10.39 -14.48 2.53
N VAL A 67 9.93 -14.06 3.71
CA VAL A 67 9.69 -14.97 4.84
C VAL A 67 8.60 -15.99 4.53
N VAL A 68 7.53 -15.61 3.83
CA VAL A 68 6.49 -16.56 3.37
C VAL A 68 7.10 -17.60 2.43
N ARG A 69 7.94 -17.18 1.47
CA ARG A 69 8.63 -18.13 0.56
C ARG A 69 9.56 -19.05 1.32
N ASP A 70 10.27 -18.56 2.32
CA ASP A 70 11.17 -19.37 3.15
C ASP A 70 10.38 -20.37 4.00
N ALA A 71 9.29 -19.96 4.63
CA ALA A 71 8.41 -20.85 5.38
C ALA A 71 7.81 -21.95 4.49
N GLN A 72 7.36 -21.60 3.29
CA GLN A 72 6.83 -22.55 2.31
C GLN A 72 7.91 -23.54 1.82
N ARG A 73 9.14 -23.07 1.61
CA ARG A 73 10.27 -23.93 1.23
C ARG A 73 10.67 -24.91 2.33
N LEU A 74 10.65 -24.43 3.58
CA LEU A 74 10.98 -25.27 4.73
C LEU A 74 9.92 -26.35 4.97
N GLY A 75 8.66 -26.08 4.62
CA GLY A 75 7.58 -27.06 4.67
C GLY A 75 7.38 -27.67 6.06
N ILE A 76 7.73 -26.92 7.10
CA ILE A 76 7.72 -27.40 8.48
C ILE A 76 6.29 -27.71 8.89
N THR A 77 6.04 -28.93 9.35
CA THR A 77 4.73 -29.37 9.80
C THR A 77 4.61 -29.30 11.32
N TYR A 78 3.39 -29.28 11.84
CA TYR A 78 3.16 -29.33 13.28
C TYR A 78 3.82 -30.55 13.92
N ASP A 79 3.67 -31.72 13.32
CA ASP A 79 4.16 -32.97 13.89
C ASP A 79 5.69 -32.98 14.01
N GLN A 80 6.39 -32.31 13.08
CA GLN A 80 7.84 -32.11 13.15
C GLN A 80 8.23 -31.21 14.33
N VAL A 81 7.53 -30.08 14.51
CA VAL A 81 7.78 -29.14 15.60
C VAL A 81 7.45 -29.78 16.95
N ALA A 82 6.33 -30.49 17.05
CA ALA A 82 5.90 -31.17 18.25
C ALA A 82 6.89 -32.29 18.66
N ALA A 83 7.45 -33.01 17.70
CA ALA A 83 8.42 -34.07 17.97
C ALA A 83 9.80 -33.55 18.38
N LYS A 84 10.26 -32.44 17.79
CA LYS A 84 11.61 -31.89 18.02
C LYS A 84 11.60 -30.36 18.10
N PRO A 85 10.98 -29.76 19.13
CA PRO A 85 10.75 -28.32 19.17
C PRO A 85 12.02 -27.48 19.09
N GLN A 86 13.14 -27.95 19.66
CA GLN A 86 14.40 -27.21 19.64
C GLN A 86 15.03 -27.15 18.25
N ASP A 87 14.82 -28.15 17.39
CA ASP A 87 15.37 -28.17 16.02
C ASP A 87 14.68 -27.17 15.09
N TYR A 88 13.49 -26.70 15.48
CA TYR A 88 12.66 -25.78 14.71
C TYR A 88 12.50 -24.41 15.35
N ALA A 89 13.00 -24.20 16.57
CA ALA A 89 13.00 -22.88 17.21
C ALA A 89 13.65 -21.81 16.32
N GLY A 90 13.00 -20.66 16.20
CA GLY A 90 13.41 -19.55 15.34
C GLY A 90 13.06 -19.71 13.86
N LYS A 91 12.54 -20.86 13.42
CA LYS A 91 12.17 -21.07 12.01
C LYS A 91 10.76 -20.54 11.71
N PRO A 92 10.54 -19.94 10.53
CA PRO A 92 9.23 -19.47 10.13
C PRO A 92 8.36 -20.65 9.66
N VAL A 93 7.09 -20.61 10.05
CA VAL A 93 6.03 -21.54 9.66
C VAL A 93 4.89 -20.76 9.01
N HIS A 94 4.26 -21.38 8.03
CA HIS A 94 3.13 -20.83 7.29
C HIS A 94 2.01 -21.85 7.29
N TRP A 95 1.06 -21.68 8.21
CA TRP A 95 0.03 -22.69 8.52
C TRP A 95 -1.38 -22.12 8.40
N CYS A 96 -2.33 -22.98 8.04
CA CYS A 96 -3.74 -22.62 8.08
C CYS A 96 -4.31 -22.89 9.46
N VAL A 97 -4.80 -21.83 10.08
CA VAL A 97 -5.31 -21.82 11.46
C VAL A 97 -6.82 -21.64 11.43
N ASP A 98 -7.54 -22.57 12.05
CA ASP A 98 -8.99 -22.47 12.26
C ASP A 98 -9.26 -21.46 13.37
N HIS A 99 -10.05 -20.43 13.06
CA HIS A 99 -10.56 -19.44 14.01
C HIS A 99 -9.50 -18.96 15.02
N PRO A 100 -8.44 -18.24 14.57
CA PRO A 100 -7.38 -17.79 15.45
C PRO A 100 -7.95 -17.02 16.64
N ASP A 101 -7.55 -17.43 17.84
CA ASP A 101 -7.90 -16.79 19.11
C ASP A 101 -6.61 -16.51 19.90
N PRO A 102 -6.51 -15.35 20.58
CA PRO A 102 -5.35 -14.98 21.39
C PRO A 102 -4.95 -16.04 22.44
N LYS A 103 -5.90 -16.82 22.96
CA LYS A 103 -5.63 -17.82 24.00
C LYS A 103 -5.03 -19.10 23.43
N VAL A 104 -5.78 -19.78 22.56
CA VAL A 104 -5.40 -21.03 21.91
C VAL A 104 -6.05 -21.07 20.55
N SER A 105 -5.27 -21.42 19.54
CA SER A 105 -5.77 -21.66 18.18
C SER A 105 -5.50 -23.08 17.74
N PHE A 106 -6.10 -23.52 16.64
CA PHE A 106 -5.94 -24.88 16.14
C PHE A 106 -5.57 -24.85 14.66
N LEU A 107 -4.87 -25.88 14.20
CA LEU A 107 -4.66 -26.09 12.77
C LEU A 107 -5.93 -26.57 12.09
N GLU A 108 -6.09 -26.19 10.82
CA GLU A 108 -7.20 -26.62 9.99
C GLU A 108 -7.38 -28.15 10.03
N GLY A 109 -8.58 -28.58 10.42
CA GLY A 109 -8.92 -30.01 10.50
C GLY A 109 -8.21 -30.79 11.61
N ARG A 110 -7.49 -30.11 12.52
CA ARG A 110 -6.74 -30.73 13.63
C ARG A 110 -7.04 -30.06 14.98
N PRO A 111 -8.28 -30.21 15.51
CA PRO A 111 -8.70 -29.59 16.77
C PRO A 111 -7.97 -30.14 18.01
N SER A 112 -7.22 -31.25 17.89
CA SER A 112 -6.40 -31.81 18.96
C SER A 112 -4.97 -31.25 19.01
N GLN A 113 -4.62 -30.32 18.11
CA GLN A 113 -3.29 -29.76 17.98
C GLN A 113 -3.31 -28.26 18.33
N PRO A 114 -3.22 -27.91 19.63
CA PRO A 114 -3.25 -26.53 20.08
C PRO A 114 -1.99 -25.76 19.67
N LEU A 115 -2.22 -24.51 19.25
CA LEU A 115 -1.23 -23.47 19.00
C LEU A 115 -1.37 -22.41 20.08
N VAL A 116 -0.24 -22.08 20.72
CA VAL A 116 -0.18 -21.06 21.77
C VAL A 116 0.63 -19.89 21.25
N TRP A 117 0.04 -18.70 21.23
CA TRP A 117 0.69 -17.49 20.75
C TRP A 117 1.48 -16.81 21.87
N SER A 118 2.71 -16.37 21.60
CA SER A 118 3.54 -15.63 22.56
C SER A 118 3.29 -14.12 22.54
N ASN A 119 2.69 -13.62 21.46
CA ASN A 119 2.23 -12.24 21.27
C ASN A 119 0.74 -12.25 20.91
N ASP A 120 -0.10 -12.45 21.91
CA ASP A 120 -1.53 -12.64 21.79
C ASP A 120 -2.25 -11.39 21.24
N GLU A 121 -1.68 -10.20 21.48
CA GLU A 121 -2.14 -8.91 20.96
C GLU A 121 -2.03 -8.79 19.43
N ALA A 122 -1.15 -9.59 18.81
CA ALA A 122 -0.96 -9.60 17.36
C ALA A 122 -1.92 -10.57 16.65
N VAL A 123 -2.67 -11.39 17.40
CA VAL A 123 -3.56 -12.40 16.81
C VAL A 123 -4.85 -11.74 16.34
N LEU A 124 -5.08 -11.72 15.03
CA LEU A 124 -6.36 -11.28 14.47
C LEU A 124 -7.43 -12.33 14.72
N ARG A 125 -8.36 -12.00 15.61
CA ARG A 125 -9.55 -12.81 15.83
C ARG A 125 -10.45 -12.75 14.60
N THR A 126 -10.55 -13.86 13.88
CA THR A 126 -11.48 -13.97 12.75
C THR A 126 -12.76 -14.69 13.18
N GLY A 127 -13.89 -14.28 12.60
CA GLY A 127 -15.18 -14.93 12.83
C GLY A 127 -15.24 -16.31 12.15
N PRO A 128 -16.34 -17.07 12.35
CA PRO A 128 -16.54 -18.36 11.72
C PRO A 128 -16.85 -18.22 10.23
N ASN A 129 -15.82 -17.91 9.46
CA ASN A 129 -15.83 -18.03 8.02
C ASN A 129 -15.30 -19.43 7.69
N GLY A 130 -15.94 -20.14 6.76
CA GLY A 130 -15.62 -21.53 6.41
C GLY A 130 -14.24 -21.78 5.79
N HIS A 131 -13.32 -20.81 5.87
CA HIS A 131 -11.94 -20.93 5.42
C HIS A 131 -11.01 -20.53 6.57
N CYS A 132 -10.05 -21.41 6.86
CA CYS A 132 -8.97 -21.14 7.82
C CYS A 132 -8.15 -19.91 7.42
N THR A 133 -7.50 -19.30 8.40
CA THR A 133 -6.65 -18.12 8.19
C THR A 133 -5.21 -18.56 8.03
N MET A 134 -4.58 -18.21 6.90
CA MET A 134 -3.14 -18.45 6.72
C MET A 134 -2.35 -17.50 7.63
N MET A 135 -1.56 -18.08 8.53
CA MET A 135 -0.78 -17.37 9.53
C MET A 135 0.72 -17.62 9.28
N LEU A 136 1.50 -16.54 9.32
CA LEU A 136 2.95 -16.58 9.29
C LEU A 136 3.48 -16.33 10.71
N ALA A 137 4.22 -17.31 11.25
CA ALA A 137 4.73 -17.24 12.61
C ALA A 137 6.13 -17.85 12.72
N THR A 138 6.83 -17.54 13.79
CA THR A 138 8.09 -18.17 14.16
C THR A 138 7.84 -19.18 15.26
N VAL A 139 8.45 -20.35 15.16
CA VAL A 139 8.40 -21.36 16.23
C VAL A 139 9.26 -20.90 17.40
N GLU A 140 8.71 -20.88 18.61
CA GLU A 140 9.47 -20.64 19.84
C GLU A 140 9.79 -21.95 20.58
N GLY A 141 8.93 -22.96 20.42
CA GLY A 141 9.12 -24.28 21.00
C GLY A 141 7.81 -25.07 21.08
N ALA A 142 7.79 -26.07 21.94
CA ALA A 142 6.57 -26.80 22.30
C ALA A 142 6.53 -27.05 23.81
N GLY A 143 5.33 -27.00 24.37
CA GLY A 143 5.07 -27.24 25.79
C GLY A 143 3.88 -28.19 26.00
N PRO A 144 3.47 -28.43 27.25
CA PRO A 144 2.35 -29.31 27.57
C PRO A 144 1.02 -28.81 26.98
N GLU A 145 0.91 -27.51 26.72
CA GLU A 145 -0.25 -26.83 26.17
C GLU A 145 -0.28 -26.84 24.62
N GLY A 146 0.79 -27.28 23.95
CA GLY A 146 0.89 -27.24 22.48
C GLY A 146 2.17 -26.62 21.93
N VAL A 147 2.19 -26.36 20.63
CA VAL A 147 3.31 -25.67 19.95
C VAL A 147 3.19 -24.17 20.23
N ARG A 148 4.28 -23.58 20.72
CA ARG A 148 4.35 -22.13 20.99
C ARG A 148 4.91 -21.40 19.78
N LEU A 149 4.16 -20.39 19.33
CA LEU A 149 4.43 -19.61 18.13
C LEU A 149 4.43 -18.11 18.45
N ARG A 150 5.23 -17.35 17.70
CA ARG A 150 5.19 -15.89 17.68
C ARG A 150 4.74 -15.41 16.30
N LEU A 151 3.66 -14.65 16.23
CA LEU A 151 3.22 -14.07 14.96
C LEU A 151 4.26 -13.09 14.43
N LEU A 152 4.63 -13.29 13.17
CA LEU A 152 5.40 -12.33 12.39
C LEU A 152 4.39 -11.39 11.77
N GLY A 153 4.43 -10.11 12.16
CA GLY A 153 3.42 -9.08 11.92
C GLY A 153 2.55 -9.28 10.68
N LEU A 154 1.24 -9.15 10.87
CA LEU A 154 0.29 -9.20 9.77
C LEU A 154 0.48 -8.00 8.83
N PRO A 155 0.27 -8.18 7.51
CA PRO A 155 0.16 -7.07 6.57
C PRO A 155 -1.04 -6.14 6.86
#